data_AF-A0A2N2MQI4-F1
#
_entry.id   AF-A0A2N2MQI4-F1
#
_cell.length_a   1.000
_cell.length_b   1.000
_cell.length_c   1.000
_cell.angle_alpha   90.00
_cell.angle_beta   90.00
_cell.angle_gamma   90.00
#
_symmetry.space_group_name_H-M   'P 1'
#
loop_
_entity.id
_entity.type
_entity.pdbx_description
1 polymer ?
#
loop_
_entity_poly.entity_id
_entity_poly.type
_entity_poly.pdbx_seq_one_letter_code
_entity_poly.pdbx_strand_id
1 'polypeptide(L)'
;MRTIINLLENRPMHYFTVNLCFMLLLNNYIVAQSNYGSAYLYSHKYPDDATPSWGDDDNGSSNGIAHDNSNWFISQTTVGDHYSRRWIIWRIPVTEPLDQDFWNNPSVSITQMQDVPVLANNFEDHAGDLVYCNHGNTGYVLVPMTGDLGACIVFFTADNLTYVNYELLPNITSVGWCAVNSEGTIVYTSDDNASSIKQYSINWSIINNTSVHNALSLSDSHPLKDLNGNSLLLHDMQGGEFDDHDEFLYISSGLTEFYFWGHCYPEDGLHVFSFINNTWKEVQRSINRDRPPYSPGYFDYTYDCSDTDEPEGLTYWDLDSGIAPYVSGQLHVLLMNHAAIFTERVSLLHYTKEVYVDWLWGHNPSWGFPLPGIWGFTSNSNAFNTLFDAYNWYPIWDGAEIVFMSYGSPFSNNYPFTGILNKRIRLVSKGGAITIGKND
;
A
#
# COMPACT_ATOMS: atom_id res chain seq x y z
N MET A 1 13.46 10.08 -30.67
CA MET A 1 13.93 11.33 -30.02
C MET A 1 15.24 11.90 -30.64
N ARG A 2 15.51 11.72 -31.95
CA ARG A 2 16.76 12.19 -32.63
C ARG A 2 16.55 13.07 -33.87
N THR A 3 15.32 13.52 -34.16
CA THR A 3 15.01 14.25 -35.41
C THR A 3 14.68 15.74 -35.19
N ILE A 4 14.80 16.28 -33.97
CA ILE A 4 14.43 17.67 -33.64
C ILE A 4 15.65 18.61 -33.52
N ILE A 5 16.87 18.18 -33.87
CA ILE A 5 18.08 18.99 -33.61
C ILE A 5 18.51 19.91 -34.79
N ASN A 6 18.07 19.70 -36.03
CA ASN A 6 18.65 20.41 -37.19
C ASN A 6 17.89 21.65 -37.71
N LEU A 7 17.04 22.31 -36.91
CA LEU A 7 16.24 23.47 -37.37
C LEU A 7 16.49 24.79 -36.63
N LEU A 8 17.58 24.92 -35.85
CA LEU A 8 17.79 26.08 -34.97
C LEU A 8 18.97 27.02 -35.31
N GLU A 9 19.57 26.94 -36.50
CA GLU A 9 20.81 27.71 -36.75
C GLU A 9 20.67 29.15 -37.27
N ASN A 10 19.48 29.72 -37.55
CA ASN A 10 19.43 31.11 -38.08
C ASN A 10 18.15 31.90 -37.77
N ARG A 11 17.74 32.03 -36.50
CA ARG A 11 16.61 32.92 -36.12
C ARG A 11 16.92 33.83 -34.92
N PRO A 12 16.35 35.05 -34.88
CA PRO A 12 16.66 36.07 -33.88
C PRO A 12 16.28 35.62 -32.45
N MET A 13 17.10 36.04 -31.48
CA MET A 13 17.12 35.65 -30.07
C MET A 13 15.78 35.71 -29.29
N HIS A 14 14.72 36.31 -29.84
CA HIS A 14 13.42 36.46 -29.17
C HIS A 14 12.59 35.17 -29.09
N TYR A 15 12.86 34.16 -29.94
CA TYR A 15 12.12 32.88 -29.88
C TYR A 15 12.68 31.88 -28.84
N PHE A 16 13.89 32.10 -28.32
CA PHE A 16 14.51 31.20 -27.35
C PHE A 16 13.94 31.39 -25.95
N THR A 17 13.62 32.62 -25.56
CA THR A 17 13.06 32.95 -24.23
C THR A 17 11.64 32.44 -24.06
N VAL A 18 10.81 32.46 -25.12
CA VAL A 18 9.42 31.99 -25.06
C VAL A 18 9.34 30.46 -24.89
N ASN A 19 10.20 29.71 -25.59
CA ASN A 19 10.25 28.25 -25.47
C ASN A 19 10.79 27.78 -24.11
N LEU A 20 11.76 28.50 -23.52
CA LEU A 20 12.27 28.17 -22.19
C LEU A 20 11.22 28.42 -21.08
N CYS A 21 10.47 29.52 -21.16
CA CYS A 21 9.36 29.78 -20.24
C CYS A 21 8.24 28.73 -20.39
N PHE A 22 7.93 28.29 -21.62
CA PHE A 22 6.90 27.28 -21.85
C PHE A 22 7.32 25.89 -21.32
N MET A 23 8.60 25.51 -21.47
CA MET A 23 9.16 24.28 -20.90
C MET A 23 9.20 24.31 -19.36
N LEU A 24 9.53 25.46 -18.75
CA LEU A 24 9.49 25.62 -17.29
C LEU A 24 8.06 25.59 -16.74
N LEU A 25 7.09 26.16 -17.46
CA LEU A 25 5.67 26.10 -17.08
C LEU A 25 5.09 24.69 -17.27
N LEU A 26 5.48 23.95 -18.32
CA LEU A 26 5.07 22.56 -18.52
C LEU A 26 5.68 21.62 -17.47
N ASN A 27 6.96 21.77 -17.12
CA ASN A 27 7.56 20.99 -16.03
C ASN A 27 6.89 21.27 -14.69
N ASN A 28 6.60 22.54 -14.38
CA ASN A 28 5.88 22.88 -13.15
C ASN A 28 4.42 22.39 -13.18
N TYR A 29 3.77 22.33 -14.35
CA TYR A 29 2.41 21.80 -14.47
C TYR A 29 2.37 20.28 -14.30
N ILE A 30 3.34 19.55 -14.87
CA ILE A 30 3.45 18.09 -14.73
C ILE A 30 3.81 17.71 -13.28
N VAL A 31 4.75 18.42 -12.65
CA VAL A 31 5.07 18.22 -11.22
C VAL A 31 3.93 18.66 -10.30
N ALA A 32 3.08 19.62 -10.73
CA ALA A 32 1.91 20.02 -9.96
C ALA A 32 0.75 19.00 -10.05
N GLN A 33 0.67 18.21 -11.13
CA GLN A 33 -0.27 17.11 -11.26
C GLN A 33 0.19 15.84 -10.53
N SER A 34 1.48 15.69 -10.24
CA SER A 34 2.07 14.44 -9.72
C SER A 34 2.08 14.31 -8.19
N ASN A 35 1.01 14.72 -7.51
CA ASN A 35 0.87 14.51 -6.06
C ASN A 35 -0.57 14.16 -5.66
N TYR A 36 -1.38 13.66 -6.61
CA TYR A 36 -2.74 13.20 -6.32
C TYR A 36 -2.70 11.68 -6.20
N GLY A 37 -2.71 11.14 -4.99
CA GLY A 37 -2.67 9.69 -4.83
C GLY A 37 -2.56 9.20 -3.40
N SER A 38 -2.17 10.06 -2.47
CA SER A 38 -1.88 9.58 -1.13
C SER A 38 -3.14 9.28 -0.30
N ALA A 39 -3.23 8.05 0.20
CA ALA A 39 -4.37 7.52 0.94
C ALA A 39 -4.06 7.48 2.44
N TYR A 40 -4.56 8.47 3.17
CA TYR A 40 -4.17 8.68 4.56
C TYR A 40 -5.30 8.57 5.57
N LEU A 41 -6.57 8.69 5.19
CA LEU A 41 -7.65 8.66 6.19
C LEU A 41 -8.03 7.22 6.51
N TYR A 42 -7.77 6.77 7.74
CA TYR A 42 -8.26 5.49 8.25
C TYR A 42 -9.78 5.44 8.10
N SER A 43 -10.29 4.37 7.48
CA SER A 43 -11.69 4.19 7.18
C SER A 43 -12.34 3.19 8.14
N HIS A 44 -11.87 1.95 8.12
CA HIS A 44 -12.38 0.82 8.91
C HIS A 44 -11.42 -0.38 8.80
N LYS A 45 -11.80 -1.51 9.42
CA LYS A 45 -11.14 -2.82 9.31
C LYS A 45 -12.10 -3.86 8.74
N TYR A 46 -11.65 -4.69 7.81
CA TYR A 46 -12.35 -5.89 7.38
C TYR A 46 -11.43 -6.89 6.63
N PRO A 47 -11.26 -8.14 7.12
CA PRO A 47 -11.75 -8.63 8.40
C PRO A 47 -11.18 -7.83 9.58
N ASP A 48 -11.83 -7.95 10.74
CA ASP A 48 -11.41 -7.29 11.98
C ASP A 48 -11.31 -8.36 13.06
N ASP A 49 -10.08 -8.62 13.52
CA ASP A 49 -9.78 -9.61 14.56
C ASP A 49 -10.34 -11.02 14.26
N ALA A 50 -10.23 -11.47 13.01
CA ALA A 50 -10.81 -12.72 12.53
C ALA A 50 -9.78 -13.83 12.31
N THR A 51 -10.27 -15.07 12.16
CA THR A 51 -9.45 -16.28 11.94
C THR A 51 -9.85 -17.01 10.64
N PRO A 52 -9.82 -16.35 9.47
CA PRO A 52 -10.08 -17.02 8.20
C PRO A 52 -8.95 -18.01 7.86
N SER A 53 -9.17 -18.88 6.86
CA SER A 53 -8.18 -19.94 6.54
C SER A 53 -6.82 -19.41 6.11
N TRP A 54 -6.80 -18.24 5.48
CA TRP A 54 -5.57 -17.54 5.10
C TRP A 54 -4.93 -16.76 6.27
N GLY A 55 -5.70 -16.50 7.34
CA GLY A 55 -5.30 -15.66 8.48
C GLY A 55 -4.75 -16.43 9.69
N ASP A 56 -5.35 -17.56 10.08
CA ASP A 56 -4.97 -18.33 11.30
C ASP A 56 -5.30 -19.82 11.29
N ASP A 57 -6.21 -20.30 10.43
CA ASP A 57 -6.62 -21.71 10.49
C ASP A 57 -5.39 -22.64 10.30
N ASP A 58 -5.10 -23.46 11.32
CA ASP A 58 -3.91 -24.31 11.48
C ASP A 58 -2.57 -23.64 11.90
N ASN A 59 -2.63 -22.59 12.74
CA ASN A 59 -1.46 -21.83 13.23
C ASN A 59 -0.75 -21.07 12.09
N GLY A 60 -1.48 -20.52 11.13
CA GLY A 60 -0.88 -19.70 10.08
C GLY A 60 -0.76 -18.23 10.48
N SER A 61 0.25 -17.53 9.97
CA SER A 61 0.35 -16.07 10.02
C SER A 61 0.41 -15.53 8.59
N SER A 62 -0.54 -14.66 8.24
CA SER A 62 -0.49 -13.91 6.98
C SER A 62 0.67 -12.93 7.03
N ASN A 63 1.55 -12.95 6.02
CA ASN A 63 2.69 -12.02 5.97
C ASN A 63 2.55 -11.01 4.82
N GLY A 64 1.71 -11.30 3.83
CA GLY A 64 1.66 -10.52 2.59
C GLY A 64 0.31 -10.46 1.93
N ILE A 65 0.04 -9.36 1.23
CA ILE A 65 -1.17 -9.17 0.43
C ILE A 65 -0.86 -8.40 -0.85
N ALA A 66 -1.41 -8.86 -1.98
CA ALA A 66 -1.47 -8.10 -3.21
C ALA A 66 -2.77 -8.40 -3.96
N HIS A 67 -2.90 -7.85 -5.16
CA HIS A 67 -4.07 -8.10 -5.99
C HIS A 67 -3.77 -7.99 -7.49
N ASP A 68 -4.65 -8.59 -8.29
CA ASP A 68 -4.86 -8.19 -9.68
C ASP A 68 -6.25 -7.51 -9.80
N ASN A 69 -6.81 -7.43 -11.01
CA ASN A 69 -8.14 -6.83 -11.22
C ASN A 69 -9.31 -7.72 -10.74
N SER A 70 -9.06 -8.93 -10.26
CA SER A 70 -10.08 -9.96 -10.04
C SER A 70 -9.80 -10.87 -8.85
N ASN A 71 -8.62 -10.81 -8.25
CA ASN A 71 -8.19 -11.71 -7.19
C ASN A 71 -7.32 -10.97 -6.18
N TRP A 72 -7.46 -11.36 -4.93
CA TRP A 72 -6.47 -11.18 -3.87
C TRP A 72 -5.42 -12.28 -3.97
N PHE A 73 -4.18 -11.92 -3.68
CA PHE A 73 -3.08 -12.84 -3.45
C PHE A 73 -2.59 -12.65 -2.02
N ILE A 74 -2.49 -13.72 -1.24
CA ILE A 74 -2.06 -13.63 0.17
C ILE A 74 -0.99 -14.68 0.43
N SER A 75 0.13 -14.29 1.04
CA SER A 75 1.14 -15.21 1.56
C SER A 75 0.89 -15.47 3.03
N GLN A 76 1.02 -16.73 3.42
CA GLN A 76 0.87 -17.19 4.78
C GLN A 76 2.07 -18.08 5.12
N THR A 77 2.53 -18.02 6.36
CA THR A 77 3.56 -18.89 6.91
C THR A 77 2.96 -19.63 8.10
N THR A 78 3.03 -20.95 8.13
CA THR A 78 2.53 -21.75 9.25
C THR A 78 3.51 -21.72 10.42
N VAL A 79 3.06 -21.21 11.55
CA VAL A 79 3.69 -21.24 12.87
C VAL A 79 3.47 -22.62 13.51
N GLY A 80 4.06 -23.66 12.90
CA GLY A 80 4.15 -24.99 13.51
C GLY A 80 5.20 -25.04 14.63
N ASP A 81 5.46 -26.23 15.20
CA ASP A 81 6.73 -26.44 15.89
C ASP A 81 7.86 -25.98 14.97
N HIS A 82 8.96 -25.41 15.51
CA HIS A 82 10.06 -24.77 14.74
C HIS A 82 10.66 -25.62 13.59
N TYR A 83 10.18 -26.84 13.36
CA TYR A 83 10.58 -27.80 12.34
C TYR A 83 9.55 -28.01 11.21
N SER A 84 8.41 -27.32 11.21
CA SER A 84 7.35 -27.50 10.20
C SER A 84 6.78 -26.20 9.63
N ARG A 85 7.58 -25.13 9.59
CA ARG A 85 7.20 -23.92 8.85
C ARG A 85 6.89 -24.27 7.40
N ARG A 86 5.72 -23.85 6.93
CA ARG A 86 5.25 -24.03 5.56
C ARG A 86 4.71 -22.70 5.08
N TRP A 87 5.09 -22.31 3.89
CA TRP A 87 4.42 -21.20 3.23
C TRP A 87 3.25 -21.71 2.39
N ILE A 88 2.22 -20.89 2.29
CA ILE A 88 1.04 -21.07 1.46
C ILE A 88 0.80 -19.76 0.71
N ILE A 89 0.59 -19.83 -0.59
CA ILE A 89 0.14 -18.71 -1.41
C ILE A 89 -1.31 -18.96 -1.80
N TRP A 90 -2.18 -18.04 -1.42
CA TRP A 90 -3.61 -18.03 -1.71
C TRP A 90 -3.89 -17.14 -2.91
N ARG A 91 -4.80 -17.56 -3.78
CA ARG A 91 -5.42 -16.74 -4.82
C ARG A 91 -6.92 -16.80 -4.65
N ILE A 92 -7.50 -15.73 -4.12
CA ILE A 92 -8.90 -15.65 -3.72
C ILE A 92 -9.62 -14.65 -4.64
N PRO A 93 -10.72 -15.00 -5.31
CA PRO A 93 -11.45 -14.04 -6.14
C PRO A 93 -11.90 -12.83 -5.32
N VAL A 94 -11.78 -11.61 -5.88
CA VAL A 94 -12.10 -10.36 -5.18
C VAL A 94 -13.55 -10.29 -4.68
N THR A 95 -14.43 -11.03 -5.34
CA THR A 95 -15.86 -11.10 -5.00
C THR A 95 -16.16 -11.95 -3.77
N GLU A 96 -15.19 -12.72 -3.27
CA GLU A 96 -15.34 -13.52 -2.05
C GLU A 96 -15.08 -12.64 -0.82
N PRO A 97 -15.94 -12.68 0.21
CA PRO A 97 -15.68 -12.04 1.50
C PRO A 97 -14.47 -12.67 2.20
N LEU A 98 -13.53 -11.84 2.64
CA LEU A 98 -12.25 -12.30 3.21
C LEU A 98 -12.36 -12.89 4.63
N ASP A 99 -13.52 -12.83 5.28
CA ASP A 99 -13.76 -13.43 6.61
C ASP A 99 -14.14 -14.93 6.57
N GLN A 100 -13.97 -15.59 5.43
CA GLN A 100 -14.37 -16.98 5.21
C GLN A 100 -13.22 -17.98 5.29
N ASP A 101 -13.58 -19.25 5.50
CA ASP A 101 -12.70 -20.39 5.29
C ASP A 101 -12.75 -20.84 3.81
N PHE A 102 -11.58 -20.89 3.17
CA PHE A 102 -11.42 -21.19 1.76
C PHE A 102 -10.87 -22.58 1.45
N TRP A 103 -10.55 -23.43 2.43
CA TRP A 103 -9.92 -24.73 2.20
C TRP A 103 -10.68 -25.62 1.20
N ASN A 104 -12.01 -25.51 1.20
CA ASN A 104 -12.90 -26.29 0.34
C ASN A 104 -13.59 -25.43 -0.74
N ASN A 105 -13.16 -24.17 -0.92
CA ASN A 105 -13.75 -23.28 -1.92
C ASN A 105 -13.14 -23.58 -3.31
N PRO A 106 -13.93 -24.09 -4.27
CA PRO A 106 -13.42 -24.50 -5.59
C PRO A 106 -13.01 -23.32 -6.48
N SER A 107 -13.34 -22.09 -6.11
CA SER A 107 -12.96 -20.87 -6.83
C SER A 107 -11.65 -20.27 -6.32
N VAL A 108 -11.11 -20.79 -5.22
CA VAL A 108 -9.82 -20.40 -4.66
C VAL A 108 -8.74 -21.35 -5.14
N SER A 109 -7.60 -20.80 -5.55
CA SER A 109 -6.40 -21.57 -5.86
C SER A 109 -5.39 -21.43 -4.74
N ILE A 110 -4.68 -22.51 -4.44
CA ILE A 110 -3.69 -22.56 -3.38
C ILE A 110 -2.44 -23.23 -3.95
N THR A 111 -1.27 -22.63 -3.73
CA THR A 111 0.03 -23.28 -3.94
C THR A 111 0.73 -23.36 -2.60
N GLN A 112 1.11 -24.57 -2.19
CA GLN A 112 1.78 -24.82 -0.92
C GLN A 112 3.23 -25.22 -1.16
N MET A 113 4.03 -25.13 -0.11
CA MET A 113 5.44 -25.52 -0.14
C MET A 113 5.70 -26.88 -0.81
N GLN A 114 4.95 -27.92 -0.43
CA GLN A 114 5.16 -29.27 -0.98
C GLN A 114 4.86 -29.38 -2.49
N ASP A 115 4.10 -28.45 -3.07
CA ASP A 115 3.79 -28.43 -4.49
C ASP A 115 4.99 -27.95 -5.32
N VAL A 116 5.96 -27.30 -4.68
CA VAL A 116 7.17 -26.77 -5.32
C VAL A 116 8.43 -27.30 -4.63
N PRO A 117 8.86 -28.54 -4.91
CA PRO A 117 9.96 -29.19 -4.20
C PRO A 117 11.28 -28.41 -4.23
N VAL A 118 11.56 -27.66 -5.28
CA VAL A 118 12.79 -26.85 -5.34
C VAL A 118 12.79 -25.75 -4.27
N LEU A 119 11.63 -25.16 -3.96
CA LEU A 119 11.51 -24.17 -2.90
C LEU A 119 11.46 -24.84 -1.53
N ALA A 120 10.71 -25.93 -1.41
CA ALA A 120 10.61 -26.71 -0.17
C ALA A 120 11.94 -27.24 0.36
N ASN A 121 12.99 -27.35 -0.46
CA ASN A 121 14.31 -27.82 -0.01
C ASN A 121 15.31 -26.68 0.25
N ASN A 122 14.98 -25.43 -0.10
CA ASN A 122 15.93 -24.32 -0.10
C ASN A 122 15.40 -23.05 0.60
N PHE A 123 14.09 -22.92 0.77
CA PHE A 123 13.39 -21.73 1.25
C PHE A 123 12.20 -22.14 2.12
N GLU A 124 12.49 -22.81 3.25
CA GLU A 124 11.50 -23.43 4.13
C GLU A 124 10.82 -22.47 5.11
N ASP A 125 11.30 -21.22 5.24
CA ASP A 125 11.04 -20.48 6.47
C ASP A 125 9.89 -19.48 6.38
N HIS A 126 9.87 -18.64 5.34
CA HIS A 126 8.99 -17.47 5.32
C HIS A 126 8.72 -16.97 3.89
N ALA A 127 7.45 -16.75 3.59
CA ALA A 127 6.98 -16.05 2.39
C ALA A 127 6.41 -14.70 2.82
N GLY A 128 7.14 -13.64 2.53
CA GLY A 128 6.81 -12.28 2.98
C GLY A 128 5.78 -11.58 2.08
N ASP A 129 5.76 -10.24 2.14
CA ASP A 129 4.84 -9.41 1.37
C ASP A 129 5.10 -9.47 -0.14
N LEU A 130 4.12 -10.06 -0.81
CA LEU A 130 4.16 -10.37 -2.24
C LEU A 130 3.59 -9.18 -3.04
N VAL A 131 3.91 -9.11 -4.32
CA VAL A 131 3.40 -8.08 -5.24
C VAL A 131 2.97 -8.69 -6.56
N TYR A 132 1.96 -8.10 -7.18
CA TYR A 132 1.51 -8.46 -8.52
C TYR A 132 2.13 -7.54 -9.57
N CYS A 133 2.52 -8.08 -10.72
CA CYS A 133 2.85 -7.26 -11.88
C CYS A 133 2.47 -7.93 -13.21
N ASN A 134 2.36 -7.13 -14.26
CA ASN A 134 2.17 -7.62 -15.62
C ASN A 134 3.47 -7.55 -16.41
N HIS A 135 3.79 -8.60 -17.15
CA HIS A 135 4.79 -8.55 -18.20
C HIS A 135 4.23 -9.12 -19.51
N GLY A 136 4.03 -8.23 -20.49
CA GLY A 136 3.33 -8.59 -21.72
C GLY A 136 1.87 -8.95 -21.46
N ASN A 137 1.47 -10.17 -21.77
CA ASN A 137 0.11 -10.69 -21.55
C ASN A 137 0.02 -11.64 -20.36
N THR A 138 1.07 -11.73 -19.54
CA THR A 138 1.13 -12.65 -18.41
C THR A 138 1.23 -11.84 -17.12
N GLY A 139 0.33 -12.12 -16.19
CA GLY A 139 0.42 -11.65 -14.81
C GLY A 139 1.34 -12.54 -13.99
N TYR A 140 2.13 -11.94 -13.13
CA TYR A 140 3.04 -12.62 -12.22
C TYR A 140 2.77 -12.17 -10.78
N VAL A 141 2.94 -13.11 -9.85
CA VAL A 141 3.01 -12.84 -8.41
C VAL A 141 4.46 -13.06 -7.99
N LEU A 142 5.09 -12.02 -7.46
CA LEU A 142 6.45 -12.02 -6.99
C LEU A 142 6.42 -12.13 -5.46
N VAL A 143 7.05 -13.17 -4.92
CA VAL A 143 7.02 -13.49 -3.49
C VAL A 143 8.44 -13.43 -2.93
N PRO A 144 8.75 -12.53 -1.99
CA PRO A 144 10.04 -12.52 -1.31
C PRO A 144 10.14 -13.72 -0.38
N MET A 145 11.27 -14.43 -0.44
CA MET A 145 11.55 -15.57 0.43
C MET A 145 12.99 -15.55 0.92
N THR A 146 13.20 -15.99 2.15
CA THR A 146 14.51 -16.18 2.76
C THR A 146 14.72 -17.65 3.09
N GLY A 147 15.92 -18.17 2.84
CA GLY A 147 16.26 -19.56 3.11
C GLY A 147 17.75 -19.85 3.05
N ASP A 148 18.10 -21.13 2.94
CA ASP A 148 19.49 -21.63 2.97
C ASP A 148 20.36 -21.08 1.84
N LEU A 149 19.75 -20.74 0.69
CA LEU A 149 20.45 -20.15 -0.45
C LEU A 149 20.56 -18.62 -0.37
N GLY A 150 19.99 -17.99 0.66
CA GLY A 150 19.91 -16.55 0.85
C GLY A 150 18.52 -15.99 0.54
N ALA A 151 18.45 -14.66 0.37
CA ALA A 151 17.23 -13.97 -0.02
C ALA A 151 16.96 -14.11 -1.52
N CYS A 152 15.69 -14.32 -1.90
CA CYS A 152 15.27 -14.42 -3.30
C CYS A 152 13.88 -13.83 -3.52
N ILE A 153 13.54 -13.61 -4.79
CA ILE A 153 12.17 -13.40 -5.25
C ILE A 153 11.74 -14.63 -6.03
N VAL A 154 10.62 -15.22 -5.64
CA VAL A 154 9.97 -16.33 -6.33
C VAL A 154 8.89 -15.79 -7.26
N PHE A 155 8.82 -16.34 -8.47
CA PHE A 155 7.87 -15.94 -9.49
C PHE A 155 6.83 -17.04 -9.67
N PHE A 156 5.57 -16.68 -9.49
CA PHE A 156 4.41 -17.50 -9.84
C PHE A 156 3.63 -16.82 -10.97
N THR A 157 2.98 -17.61 -11.81
CA THR A 157 1.96 -17.09 -12.72
C THR A 157 0.70 -16.74 -11.93
N ALA A 158 0.11 -15.58 -12.19
CA ALA A 158 -1.03 -15.07 -11.42
C ALA A 158 -2.36 -15.79 -11.74
N ASP A 159 -2.46 -16.47 -12.89
CA ASP A 159 -3.69 -17.14 -13.32
C ASP A 159 -4.02 -18.37 -12.46
N ASN A 160 -3.00 -19.12 -12.05
CA ASN A 160 -3.17 -20.39 -11.35
C ASN A 160 -2.10 -20.67 -10.29
N LEU A 161 -1.25 -19.69 -9.97
CA LEU A 161 -0.13 -19.83 -9.03
C LEU A 161 0.87 -20.93 -9.41
N THR A 162 1.07 -21.21 -10.71
CA THR A 162 2.12 -22.12 -11.17
C THR A 162 3.48 -21.47 -10.98
N TYR A 163 4.38 -22.17 -10.29
CA TYR A 163 5.78 -21.78 -10.12
C TYR A 163 6.49 -21.60 -11.47
N VAL A 164 7.22 -20.50 -11.61
CA VAL A 164 8.01 -20.15 -12.80
C VAL A 164 9.50 -20.32 -12.51
N ASN A 165 10.03 -19.54 -11.57
CA ASN A 165 11.44 -19.56 -11.17
C ASN A 165 11.62 -18.89 -9.80
N TYR A 166 12.83 -18.96 -9.24
CA TYR A 166 13.29 -18.05 -8.19
C TYR A 166 14.56 -17.34 -8.64
N GLU A 167 14.77 -16.13 -8.13
CA GLU A 167 15.89 -15.28 -8.48
C GLU A 167 16.56 -14.74 -7.22
N LEU A 168 17.85 -15.04 -7.05
CA LEU A 168 18.60 -14.62 -5.87
C LEU A 168 18.77 -13.09 -5.87
N LEU A 169 18.67 -12.50 -4.69
CA LEU A 169 18.88 -11.07 -4.46
C LEU A 169 20.33 -10.83 -4.04
N PRO A 170 21.23 -10.41 -4.95
CA PRO A 170 22.60 -10.11 -4.55
C PRO A 170 22.61 -8.97 -3.52
N ASN A 171 23.49 -9.11 -2.53
CA ASN A 171 23.72 -8.14 -1.45
C ASN A 171 22.57 -7.97 -0.44
N ILE A 172 21.56 -8.84 -0.42
CA ILE A 172 20.55 -8.93 0.65
C ILE A 172 20.71 -10.28 1.34
N THR A 173 20.62 -10.32 2.67
CA THR A 173 20.70 -11.57 3.44
C THR A 173 19.35 -12.09 3.93
N SER A 174 18.38 -11.19 4.11
CA SER A 174 17.00 -11.51 4.50
C SER A 174 16.06 -10.56 3.76
N VAL A 175 14.92 -11.07 3.31
CA VAL A 175 13.90 -10.31 2.61
C VAL A 175 12.51 -10.67 3.12
N GLY A 176 11.76 -9.66 3.54
CA GLY A 176 10.38 -9.77 4.03
C GLY A 176 9.34 -9.14 3.11
N TRP A 177 9.75 -8.32 2.14
CA TRP A 177 8.81 -7.61 1.25
C TRP A 177 9.43 -7.35 -0.12
N CYS A 178 8.59 -7.10 -1.13
CA CYS A 178 9.03 -6.44 -2.36
C CYS A 178 7.90 -5.64 -3.01
N ALA A 179 8.26 -4.57 -3.71
CA ALA A 179 7.37 -3.79 -4.56
C ALA A 179 7.87 -3.79 -6.00
N VAL A 180 6.99 -3.53 -6.97
CA VAL A 180 7.33 -3.47 -8.39
C VAL A 180 6.78 -2.17 -8.98
N ASN A 181 7.56 -1.50 -9.82
CA ASN A 181 7.04 -0.33 -10.53
C ASN A 181 5.90 -0.69 -11.48
N SER A 182 5.08 0.29 -11.85
CA SER A 182 3.92 0.11 -12.76
C SER A 182 4.26 -0.54 -14.11
N GLU A 183 5.51 -0.42 -14.58
CA GLU A 183 5.98 -1.06 -15.82
C GLU A 183 6.31 -2.56 -15.67
N GLY A 184 6.40 -3.09 -14.44
CA GLY A 184 6.79 -4.47 -14.18
C GLY A 184 8.25 -4.76 -14.48
N THR A 185 9.14 -3.76 -14.49
CA THR A 185 10.53 -3.89 -14.95
C THR A 185 11.56 -3.81 -13.82
N ILE A 186 11.16 -3.28 -12.67
CA ILE A 186 12.03 -3.00 -11.54
C ILE A 186 11.38 -3.52 -10.26
N VAL A 187 12.14 -4.32 -9.49
CA VAL A 187 11.79 -4.73 -8.14
C VAL A 187 12.51 -3.84 -7.13
N TYR A 188 11.78 -3.40 -6.12
CA TYR A 188 12.28 -2.68 -4.96
C TYR A 188 12.13 -3.55 -3.72
N THR A 189 13.16 -3.58 -2.89
CA THR A 189 13.15 -4.32 -1.62
C THR A 189 14.30 -3.83 -0.74
N SER A 190 14.46 -4.39 0.45
CA SER A 190 15.57 -4.09 1.35
C SER A 190 15.96 -5.31 2.19
N ASP A 191 17.04 -5.18 2.95
CA ASP A 191 17.19 -6.04 4.12
C ASP A 191 16.07 -5.73 5.13
N ASP A 192 15.84 -6.66 6.04
CA ASP A 192 14.90 -6.53 7.15
C ASP A 192 15.11 -5.25 7.97
N ASN A 193 16.37 -4.92 8.25
CA ASN A 193 16.78 -3.66 8.87
C ASN A 193 17.50 -2.79 7.82
N ALA A 194 16.91 -1.65 7.43
CA ALA A 194 17.32 -0.93 6.23
C ALA A 194 17.45 0.59 6.40
N SER A 195 18.57 1.12 5.89
CA SER A 195 18.77 2.57 5.70
C SER A 195 18.70 2.99 4.24
N SER A 196 18.37 2.04 3.36
CA SER A 196 18.25 2.24 1.93
C SER A 196 17.37 1.16 1.30
N ILE A 197 16.63 1.52 0.27
CA ILE A 197 15.89 0.60 -0.59
C ILE A 197 16.77 0.25 -1.79
N LYS A 198 16.88 -1.04 -2.09
CA LYS A 198 17.63 -1.56 -3.23
C LYS A 198 16.71 -1.74 -4.42
N GLN A 199 17.25 -1.43 -5.59
CA GLN A 199 16.55 -1.50 -6.86
C GLN A 199 17.16 -2.59 -7.72
N TYR A 200 16.35 -3.52 -8.23
CA TYR A 200 16.76 -4.62 -9.08
C TYR A 200 16.03 -4.57 -10.42
N SER A 201 16.76 -4.64 -11.53
CA SER A 201 16.14 -4.81 -12.84
C SER A 201 15.80 -6.27 -13.11
N ILE A 202 14.65 -6.51 -13.74
CA ILE A 202 14.20 -7.85 -14.12
C ILE A 202 14.56 -8.14 -15.58
N ASN A 203 15.33 -9.19 -15.82
CA ASN A 203 15.56 -9.74 -17.15
C ASN A 203 14.52 -10.79 -17.51
N TRP A 204 13.36 -10.32 -17.97
CA TRP A 204 12.24 -11.17 -18.37
C TRP A 204 12.57 -12.19 -19.48
N SER A 205 13.63 -11.96 -20.28
CA SER A 205 14.00 -12.89 -21.35
C SER A 205 14.54 -14.23 -20.86
N ILE A 206 15.00 -14.29 -19.60
CA ILE A 206 15.57 -15.50 -18.99
C ILE A 206 14.79 -16.02 -17.79
N ILE A 207 13.69 -15.36 -17.39
CA ILE A 207 12.93 -15.74 -16.18
C ILE A 207 12.39 -17.18 -16.23
N ASN A 208 12.11 -17.69 -17.43
CA ASN A 208 11.62 -19.07 -17.60
C ASN A 208 12.75 -20.11 -17.63
N ASN A 209 14.02 -19.69 -17.52
CA ASN A 209 15.17 -20.59 -17.54
C ASN A 209 15.52 -21.04 -16.12
N THR A 210 14.84 -22.07 -15.62
CA THR A 210 15.03 -22.62 -14.27
C THR A 210 16.39 -23.29 -14.02
N SER A 211 17.32 -23.26 -15.00
CA SER A 211 18.71 -23.69 -14.79
C SER A 211 19.63 -22.54 -14.37
N VAL A 212 19.12 -21.30 -14.39
CA VAL A 212 19.84 -20.09 -14.05
C VAL A 212 18.96 -19.20 -13.17
N HIS A 213 19.51 -18.73 -12.05
CA HIS A 213 18.82 -17.90 -11.05
C HIS A 213 19.50 -16.52 -10.93
N ASN A 214 19.60 -15.82 -12.06
CA ASN A 214 20.22 -14.49 -12.15
C ASN A 214 19.45 -13.47 -13.01
N ALA A 215 18.15 -13.62 -13.17
CA ALA A 215 17.30 -12.65 -13.87
C ALA A 215 17.18 -11.32 -13.13
N LEU A 216 17.44 -11.28 -11.82
CA LEU A 216 17.54 -10.05 -11.04
C LEU A 216 18.96 -9.51 -11.00
N SER A 217 19.13 -8.23 -11.29
CA SER A 217 20.42 -7.53 -11.21
C SER A 217 20.28 -6.24 -10.43
N LEU A 218 21.08 -6.07 -9.37
CA LEU A 218 21.11 -4.83 -8.59
C LEU A 218 21.49 -3.66 -9.50
N SER A 219 20.59 -2.70 -9.66
CA SER A 219 20.80 -1.49 -10.47
C SER A 219 21.20 -0.29 -9.63
N ASP A 220 20.61 -0.11 -8.45
CA ASP A 220 20.90 1.03 -7.57
C ASP A 220 20.52 0.74 -6.10
N SER A 221 20.92 1.60 -5.19
CA SER A 221 20.58 1.58 -3.76
C SER A 221 20.33 3.01 -3.28
N HIS A 222 19.10 3.30 -2.89
CA HIS A 222 18.64 4.65 -2.58
C HIS A 222 18.48 4.84 -1.08
N PRO A 223 19.14 5.82 -0.45
CA PRO A 223 19.03 6.03 0.99
C PRO A 223 17.61 6.43 1.39
N LEU A 224 17.25 6.08 2.62
CA LEU A 224 16.03 6.51 3.29
C LEU A 224 16.28 7.80 4.07
N LYS A 225 15.32 8.73 4.01
CA LYS A 225 15.31 9.97 4.79
C LYS A 225 13.98 10.17 5.50
N ASP A 226 14.04 10.69 6.72
CA ASP A 226 12.85 11.07 7.49
C ASP A 226 12.17 12.33 6.92
N LEU A 227 11.03 12.71 7.51
CA LEU A 227 10.28 13.94 7.18
C LEU A 227 11.16 15.21 7.16
N ASN A 228 12.18 15.26 8.02
CA ASN A 228 13.10 16.38 8.18
C ASN A 228 14.31 16.32 7.24
N GLY A 229 14.47 15.23 6.47
CA GLY A 229 15.60 15.00 5.58
C GLY A 229 16.85 14.41 6.26
N ASN A 230 16.75 13.95 7.50
CA ASN A 230 17.82 13.20 8.17
C ASN A 230 17.87 11.76 7.66
N SER A 231 19.01 11.07 7.81
CA SER A 231 19.07 9.63 7.54
C SER A 231 18.09 8.87 8.43
N LEU A 232 17.37 7.94 7.82
CA LEU A 232 16.42 7.07 8.48
C LEU A 232 16.92 5.63 8.41
N LEU A 233 16.77 4.90 9.51
CA LEU A 233 16.93 3.46 9.60
C LEU A 233 15.56 2.93 9.99
N LEU A 234 14.95 2.12 9.14
CA LEU A 234 13.76 1.35 9.46
C LEU A 234 14.20 -0.04 9.94
N HIS A 235 13.41 -0.57 10.87
CA HIS A 235 13.59 -1.87 11.48
C HIS A 235 12.44 -2.77 11.06
N ASP A 236 12.74 -4.06 10.94
CA ASP A 236 11.76 -5.11 10.72
C ASP A 236 10.75 -4.77 9.60
N MET A 237 11.25 -4.72 8.37
CA MET A 237 10.49 -4.31 7.19
C MET A 237 9.56 -5.43 6.72
N GLN A 238 8.25 -5.22 6.87
CA GLN A 238 7.23 -6.26 6.70
C GLN A 238 6.51 -6.19 5.35
N GLY A 239 6.31 -4.98 4.82
CA GLY A 239 5.52 -4.81 3.60
C GLY A 239 5.87 -3.57 2.80
N GLY A 240 5.53 -3.58 1.53
CA GLY A 240 5.70 -2.39 0.70
C GLY A 240 5.07 -2.47 -0.69
N GLU A 241 4.45 -1.37 -1.10
CA GLU A 241 3.69 -1.27 -2.35
C GLU A 241 3.72 0.17 -2.89
N PHE A 242 3.69 0.30 -4.22
CA PHE A 242 3.55 1.60 -4.87
C PHE A 242 2.08 2.01 -4.99
N ASP A 243 1.82 3.32 -5.02
CA ASP A 243 0.54 3.77 -5.56
C ASP A 243 0.46 3.52 -7.08
N ASP A 244 -0.74 3.65 -7.67
CA ASP A 244 -1.00 3.43 -9.10
C ASP A 244 -0.11 4.24 -10.08
N HIS A 245 0.65 5.22 -9.57
CA HIS A 245 1.45 6.15 -10.35
C HIS A 245 2.96 6.10 -10.05
N ASP A 246 3.42 5.16 -9.22
CA ASP A 246 4.81 5.08 -8.73
C ASP A 246 5.30 6.38 -8.06
N GLU A 247 4.38 7.22 -7.56
CA GLU A 247 4.69 8.50 -6.92
C GLU A 247 5.04 8.31 -5.45
N PHE A 248 4.33 7.39 -4.80
CA PHE A 248 4.50 7.05 -3.40
C PHE A 248 4.81 5.57 -3.24
N LEU A 249 5.79 5.28 -2.38
CA LEU A 249 6.05 3.95 -1.86
C LEU A 249 5.57 3.90 -0.41
N TYR A 250 4.60 3.04 -0.14
CA TYR A 250 4.16 2.73 1.22
C TYR A 250 5.03 1.62 1.77
N ILE A 251 5.39 1.70 3.04
CA ILE A 251 6.19 0.71 3.75
C ILE A 251 5.55 0.43 5.11
N SER A 252 5.33 -0.83 5.42
CA SER A 252 4.97 -1.32 6.75
C SER A 252 6.22 -1.84 7.45
N SER A 253 6.43 -1.45 8.71
CA SER A 253 7.56 -1.93 9.50
C SER A 253 7.20 -2.10 10.97
N GLY A 254 7.86 -3.05 11.63
CA GLY A 254 7.73 -3.36 13.05
C GLY A 254 7.49 -4.84 13.35
N LEU A 255 7.65 -5.19 14.62
CA LEU A 255 7.40 -6.52 15.18
C LEU A 255 6.64 -6.44 16.51
N THR A 256 6.03 -7.55 16.93
CA THR A 256 5.51 -7.71 18.30
C THR A 256 6.63 -8.01 19.31
N GLU A 257 6.51 -7.50 20.55
CA GLU A 257 7.39 -7.87 21.69
C GLU A 257 7.03 -9.25 22.29
N PHE A 258 5.92 -9.87 21.87
CA PHE A 258 5.43 -11.10 22.48
C PHE A 258 6.42 -12.28 22.34
N TYR A 259 7.17 -12.32 21.23
CA TYR A 259 8.31 -13.21 21.10
C TYR A 259 9.50 -12.58 21.83
N PHE A 260 10.21 -13.33 22.68
CA PHE A 260 11.38 -12.90 23.49
C PHE A 260 12.55 -12.25 22.70
N TRP A 261 12.37 -11.99 21.41
CA TRP A 261 13.31 -11.49 20.43
C TRP A 261 12.82 -10.22 19.71
N GLY A 262 11.55 -9.83 19.87
CA GLY A 262 10.99 -8.63 19.26
C GLY A 262 11.49 -7.35 19.93
N HIS A 263 11.67 -6.31 19.12
CA HIS A 263 12.02 -4.97 19.59
C HIS A 263 11.04 -3.97 19.00
N CYS A 264 10.32 -3.24 19.85
CA CYS A 264 9.56 -2.09 19.38
C CYS A 264 10.48 -0.89 19.16
N TYR A 265 10.61 -0.43 17.93
CA TYR A 265 11.29 0.81 17.63
C TYR A 265 10.32 1.99 17.64
N PRO A 266 10.74 3.17 18.11
CA PRO A 266 9.94 4.40 18.05
C PRO A 266 9.46 4.74 16.65
N GLU A 267 10.21 4.32 15.65
CA GLU A 267 9.99 4.59 14.23
C GLU A 267 9.02 3.62 13.57
N ASP A 268 8.69 2.48 14.18
CA ASP A 268 7.87 1.46 13.54
C ASP A 268 6.43 1.92 13.27
N GLY A 269 5.86 1.40 12.19
CA GLY A 269 4.50 1.65 11.74
C GLY A 269 4.40 1.71 10.22
N LEU A 270 3.58 2.64 9.73
CA LEU A 270 3.30 2.81 8.32
C LEU A 270 3.95 4.10 7.80
N HIS A 271 4.82 3.97 6.82
CA HIS A 271 5.59 5.06 6.23
C HIS A 271 5.19 5.30 4.78
N VAL A 272 5.28 6.55 4.35
CA VAL A 272 5.00 6.96 2.96
C VAL A 272 6.20 7.73 2.45
N PHE A 273 6.82 7.22 1.40
CA PHE A 273 8.02 7.79 0.80
C PHE A 273 7.70 8.37 -0.58
N SER A 274 8.36 9.47 -0.92
CA SER A 274 8.45 9.98 -2.28
C SER A 274 9.90 9.99 -2.75
N PHE A 275 10.11 9.67 -4.02
CA PHE A 275 11.45 9.63 -4.61
C PHE A 275 11.92 11.02 -5.04
N ILE A 276 12.84 11.62 -4.28
CA ILE A 276 13.32 12.99 -4.50
C ILE A 276 14.84 12.99 -4.52
N ASN A 277 15.44 13.45 -5.62
CA ASN A 277 16.89 13.58 -5.77
C ASN A 277 17.66 12.27 -5.46
N ASN A 278 17.21 11.15 -6.05
CA ASN A 278 17.82 9.82 -5.87
C ASN A 278 17.76 9.27 -4.44
N THR A 279 16.75 9.68 -3.68
CA THR A 279 16.57 9.36 -2.26
C THR A 279 15.09 9.13 -1.99
N TRP A 280 14.77 8.11 -1.19
CA TRP A 280 13.41 7.92 -0.68
C TRP A 280 13.23 8.78 0.55
N LYS A 281 12.47 9.87 0.40
CA LYS A 281 12.19 10.81 1.49
C LYS A 281 10.78 10.56 2.01
N GLU A 282 10.67 10.31 3.30
CA GLU A 282 9.41 10.21 4.02
C GLU A 282 8.64 11.54 3.86
N VAL A 283 7.38 11.43 3.44
CA VAL A 283 6.45 12.55 3.27
C VAL A 283 5.28 12.47 4.23
N GLN A 284 5.02 11.29 4.78
CA GLN A 284 4.03 11.05 5.81
C GLN A 284 4.36 9.75 6.57
N ARG A 285 3.89 9.63 7.81
CA ARG A 285 3.97 8.39 8.59
C ARG A 285 2.87 8.29 9.64
N SER A 286 2.57 7.07 10.06
CA SER A 286 1.81 6.73 11.25
C SER A 286 2.64 5.76 12.07
N ILE A 287 3.16 6.22 13.21
CA ILE A 287 4.05 5.41 14.04
C ILE A 287 3.37 5.00 15.34
N ASN A 288 3.83 3.89 15.92
CA ASN A 288 3.31 3.32 17.17
C ASN A 288 3.18 4.34 18.33
N ARG A 289 4.09 5.32 18.41
CA ARG A 289 4.08 6.37 19.45
C ARG A 289 3.10 7.51 19.25
N ASP A 290 2.43 7.60 18.11
CA ASP A 290 1.44 8.66 17.86
C ASP A 290 0.13 8.48 18.66
N ARG A 291 0.12 7.55 19.62
CA ARG A 291 -0.95 7.27 20.58
C ARG A 291 -0.76 7.95 21.97
N PRO A 292 -0.95 9.26 22.15
CA PRO A 292 -1.57 9.78 23.36
C PRO A 292 -3.05 9.36 23.38
N PRO A 293 -3.72 9.30 24.54
CA PRO A 293 -5.15 8.93 24.63
C PRO A 293 -6.11 9.86 23.86
N TYR A 294 -5.61 10.89 23.15
CA TYR A 294 -6.37 11.93 22.46
C TYR A 294 -5.70 12.47 21.19
N SER A 295 -4.79 11.74 20.52
CA SER A 295 -4.38 12.12 19.15
C SER A 295 -4.86 11.10 18.14
N PRO A 296 -6.18 11.02 17.86
CA PRO A 296 -6.68 10.35 16.66
C PRO A 296 -6.07 11.06 15.44
N GLY A 297 -5.00 10.49 14.90
CA GLY A 297 -4.51 10.85 13.58
C GLY A 297 -5.60 10.54 12.56
N TYR A 298 -5.57 11.23 11.41
CA TYR A 298 -6.33 10.76 10.25
C TYR A 298 -5.61 9.59 9.61
N PHE A 299 -4.26 9.68 9.54
CA PHE A 299 -3.37 8.56 9.23
C PHE A 299 -3.01 7.85 10.53
N ASP A 300 -3.91 6.97 10.94
CA ASP A 300 -3.83 6.22 12.19
C ASP A 300 -3.71 4.72 11.88
N TYR A 301 -2.48 4.30 11.65
CA TYR A 301 -2.03 2.92 11.75
C TYR A 301 -1.53 2.70 13.17
N THR A 302 -2.48 2.39 14.05
CA THR A 302 -2.17 1.96 15.43
C THR A 302 -1.96 0.46 15.42
N TYR A 303 -0.79 0.04 15.88
CA TYR A 303 -0.52 -1.33 16.30
C TYR A 303 0.13 -1.29 17.68
N ASP A 304 -0.27 -2.18 18.60
CA ASP A 304 0.27 -2.24 19.95
C ASP A 304 1.33 -3.34 20.05
N CYS A 305 2.57 -2.97 19.74
CA CYS A 305 3.70 -3.89 19.80
C CYS A 305 3.94 -4.49 21.20
N SER A 306 3.45 -3.83 22.27
CA SER A 306 3.58 -4.32 23.66
C SER A 306 2.50 -5.34 24.03
N ASP A 307 1.50 -5.48 23.18
CA ASP A 307 0.51 -6.55 23.21
C ASP A 307 0.96 -7.65 22.25
N THR A 308 0.10 -8.00 21.29
CA THR A 308 0.23 -9.11 20.38
C THR A 308 0.13 -8.66 18.93
N ASP A 309 0.06 -7.35 18.68
CA ASP A 309 -0.07 -6.79 17.34
C ASP A 309 1.29 -6.79 16.61
N GLU A 310 1.30 -7.30 15.38
CA GLU A 310 2.43 -7.32 14.46
C GLU A 310 2.01 -6.74 13.10
N PRO A 311 2.68 -5.68 12.60
CA PRO A 311 2.51 -5.20 11.24
C PRO A 311 2.92 -6.26 10.24
N GLU A 312 2.20 -6.36 9.13
CA GLU A 312 2.53 -7.30 8.05
C GLU A 312 2.49 -6.56 6.70
N GLY A 313 2.27 -7.31 5.62
CA GLY A 313 2.15 -6.81 4.26
C GLY A 313 1.05 -5.77 4.02
N LEU A 314 1.16 -5.08 2.89
CA LEU A 314 0.18 -4.08 2.47
C LEU A 314 -0.03 -4.09 0.96
N THR A 315 -1.15 -3.53 0.51
CA THR A 315 -1.39 -3.33 -0.92
C THR A 315 -2.17 -2.06 -1.19
N TYR A 316 -2.01 -1.52 -2.40
CA TYR A 316 -2.68 -0.31 -2.86
C TYR A 316 -3.67 -0.68 -3.98
N TRP A 317 -4.96 -0.71 -3.67
CA TRP A 317 -6.04 -1.03 -4.59
C TRP A 317 -7.25 -0.13 -4.38
N ASP A 318 -7.67 0.63 -5.40
CA ASP A 318 -8.90 1.41 -5.33
C ASP A 318 -10.17 0.51 -5.38
N LEU A 319 -10.78 0.29 -4.21
CA LEU A 319 -11.94 -0.58 -4.01
C LEU A 319 -13.24 0.17 -3.72
N ASP A 320 -13.28 1.50 -3.90
CA ASP A 320 -14.48 2.31 -3.67
C ASP A 320 -15.63 1.99 -4.66
N SER A 321 -15.36 1.20 -5.70
CA SER A 321 -16.40 0.65 -6.59
C SER A 321 -17.28 -0.43 -5.95
N GLY A 322 -16.87 -0.99 -4.81
CA GLY A 322 -17.59 -2.04 -4.10
C GLY A 322 -17.51 -3.43 -4.74
N ILE A 323 -16.50 -3.68 -5.59
CA ILE A 323 -16.25 -5.01 -6.17
C ILE A 323 -15.84 -6.05 -5.12
N ALA A 324 -15.18 -5.59 -4.05
CA ALA A 324 -14.79 -6.39 -2.90
C ALA A 324 -15.82 -6.23 -1.77
N PRO A 325 -16.47 -7.31 -1.30
CA PRO A 325 -17.43 -7.21 -0.21
C PRO A 325 -16.79 -6.63 1.05
N TYR A 326 -17.41 -5.58 1.60
CA TYR A 326 -17.03 -4.93 2.87
C TYR A 326 -15.64 -4.30 2.91
N VAL A 327 -14.93 -4.24 1.77
CA VAL A 327 -13.65 -3.56 1.63
C VAL A 327 -13.85 -2.30 0.77
N SER A 328 -13.29 -1.18 1.20
CA SER A 328 -13.22 0.06 0.40
C SER A 328 -11.98 0.86 0.76
N GLY A 329 -11.71 1.96 0.05
CA GLY A 329 -10.48 2.74 0.16
C GLY A 329 -9.48 2.38 -0.92
N GLN A 330 -8.25 2.84 -0.74
CA GLN A 330 -7.15 2.68 -1.71
C GLN A 330 -5.94 1.96 -1.11
N LEU A 331 -5.68 2.08 0.19
CA LEU A 331 -4.56 1.40 0.83
C LEU A 331 -5.11 0.42 1.87
N HIS A 332 -4.58 -0.79 1.85
CA HIS A 332 -5.02 -1.90 2.70
C HIS A 332 -3.80 -2.52 3.38
N VAL A 333 -3.80 -2.55 4.71
CA VAL A 333 -2.62 -2.93 5.51
C VAL A 333 -2.99 -4.06 6.44
N LEU A 334 -2.26 -5.18 6.35
CA LEU A 334 -2.44 -6.29 7.25
C LEU A 334 -1.91 -5.94 8.64
N LEU A 335 -2.64 -6.43 9.64
CA LEU A 335 -2.24 -6.42 11.02
C LEU A 335 -2.57 -7.78 11.61
N MET A 336 -1.54 -8.47 12.07
CA MET A 336 -1.68 -9.71 12.81
C MET A 336 -1.77 -9.41 14.30
N ASN A 337 -2.56 -10.20 14.99
CA ASN A 337 -2.67 -10.20 16.44
C ASN A 337 -2.39 -11.63 16.93
N HIS A 338 -1.21 -11.82 17.51
CA HIS A 338 -0.70 -13.06 18.09
C HIS A 338 -1.36 -13.41 19.44
N ALA A 339 -2.68 -13.28 19.54
CA ALA A 339 -3.42 -13.51 20.78
C ALA A 339 -3.05 -14.87 21.40
N ALA A 340 -2.63 -14.83 22.67
CA ALA A 340 -2.44 -15.96 23.59
C ALA A 340 -2.14 -17.33 22.94
N ILE A 341 -0.87 -17.73 22.88
CA ILE A 341 -0.37 -19.09 22.54
C ILE A 341 -1.32 -19.88 21.60
N PHE A 342 -1.10 -19.75 20.28
CA PHE A 342 -1.75 -20.51 19.19
C PHE A 342 -3.09 -19.98 18.65
N THR A 343 -3.45 -18.71 18.83
CA THR A 343 -4.53 -18.10 18.03
C THR A 343 -4.03 -16.82 17.39
N GLU A 344 -3.68 -16.91 16.12
CA GLU A 344 -3.40 -15.75 15.29
C GLU A 344 -4.73 -15.09 14.90
N ARG A 345 -4.78 -13.78 14.79
CA ARG A 345 -5.97 -13.10 14.27
C ARG A 345 -5.54 -12.06 13.30
N VAL A 346 -6.29 -11.91 12.22
CA VAL A 346 -5.98 -10.95 11.18
C VAL A 346 -7.00 -9.84 11.16
N SER A 347 -6.48 -8.62 11.06
CA SER A 347 -7.22 -7.44 10.68
C SER A 347 -6.66 -6.89 9.38
N LEU A 348 -7.51 -6.41 8.48
CA LEU A 348 -7.08 -5.66 7.30
C LEU A 348 -7.59 -4.23 7.45
N LEU A 349 -6.67 -3.30 7.71
CA LEU A 349 -6.97 -1.89 7.92
C LEU A 349 -7.09 -1.21 6.55
N HIS A 350 -8.12 -0.40 6.37
CA HIS A 350 -8.34 0.29 5.11
C HIS A 350 -8.22 1.81 5.27
N TYR A 351 -7.52 2.43 4.33
CA TYR A 351 -7.30 3.87 4.25
C TYR A 351 -7.84 4.41 2.93
N THR A 352 -8.39 5.62 2.97
CA THR A 352 -8.93 6.32 1.81
C THR A 352 -8.30 7.69 1.63
N LYS A 353 -8.32 8.19 0.40
CA LYS A 353 -8.07 9.60 0.08
C LYS A 353 -9.34 10.47 0.16
N GLU A 354 -10.52 9.85 0.25
CA GLU A 354 -11.81 10.52 0.20
C GLU A 354 -12.26 11.02 1.58
N VAL A 355 -12.67 12.29 1.64
CA VAL A 355 -13.28 12.95 2.80
C VAL A 355 -14.66 13.46 2.39
N TYR A 356 -15.69 12.93 3.01
CA TYR A 356 -17.07 13.19 2.62
C TYR A 356 -17.64 14.44 3.30
N VAL A 357 -18.40 15.23 2.54
CA VAL A 357 -19.15 16.39 3.00
C VAL A 357 -20.61 16.24 2.60
N ASP A 358 -21.48 16.33 3.60
CA ASP A 358 -22.93 16.23 3.46
C ASP A 358 -23.59 17.27 4.36
N TRP A 359 -24.22 18.27 3.75
CA TRP A 359 -24.87 19.34 4.51
C TRP A 359 -26.13 18.87 5.26
N LEU A 360 -26.82 17.83 4.77
CA LEU A 360 -28.09 17.37 5.34
C LEU A 360 -27.88 16.34 6.44
N TRP A 361 -26.93 15.43 6.23
CA TRP A 361 -26.68 14.28 7.12
C TRP A 361 -25.29 14.28 7.72
N GLY A 362 -24.52 15.35 7.51
CA GLY A 362 -23.20 15.45 8.07
C GLY A 362 -23.21 15.61 9.58
N HIS A 363 -22.01 15.53 10.13
CA HIS A 363 -21.74 15.68 11.54
C HIS A 363 -20.77 16.84 11.75
N ASN A 364 -20.89 17.47 12.92
CA ASN A 364 -19.87 18.41 13.36
C ASN A 364 -18.58 17.63 13.68
N PRO A 365 -17.41 18.27 13.55
CA PRO A 365 -16.16 17.64 13.90
C PRO A 365 -16.16 17.09 15.33
N SER A 366 -15.81 15.82 15.48
CA SER A 366 -15.66 15.16 16.77
C SER A 366 -14.68 14.00 16.64
N TRP A 367 -14.01 13.68 17.74
CA TRP A 367 -13.06 12.56 17.82
C TRP A 367 -13.74 11.27 18.32
N GLY A 368 -14.98 11.04 17.90
CA GLY A 368 -15.71 9.79 18.17
C GLY A 368 -15.55 8.82 17.00
N PHE A 369 -15.51 7.52 17.28
CA PHE A 369 -15.60 6.49 16.24
C PHE A 369 -17.07 6.17 15.93
N PRO A 370 -17.42 5.96 14.64
CA PRO A 370 -16.59 6.20 13.44
C PRO A 370 -16.22 7.68 13.26
N LEU A 371 -15.00 7.95 12.77
CA LEU A 371 -14.53 9.33 12.59
C LEU A 371 -15.39 10.07 11.54
N PRO A 372 -15.60 11.39 11.69
CA PRO A 372 -16.34 12.17 10.70
C PRO A 372 -15.61 12.20 9.34
N GLY A 373 -16.29 12.53 8.25
CA GLY A 373 -15.71 12.53 6.91
C GLY A 373 -15.52 11.16 6.25
N ILE A 374 -15.82 10.05 6.93
CA ILE A 374 -15.77 8.71 6.34
C ILE A 374 -17.19 8.30 5.92
N TRP A 375 -17.33 7.77 4.70
CA TRP A 375 -18.57 7.15 4.28
C TRP A 375 -18.65 5.73 4.84
N GLY A 376 -19.61 5.49 5.74
CA GLY A 376 -19.82 4.18 6.35
C GLY A 376 -20.59 3.23 5.42
N PHE A 377 -20.30 1.94 5.53
CA PHE A 377 -21.14 0.86 4.99
C PHE A 377 -22.47 0.70 5.76
N THR A 378 -22.52 1.19 7.00
CA THR A 378 -23.77 1.28 7.75
C THR A 378 -24.56 2.49 7.26
N SER A 379 -25.89 2.43 7.30
CA SER A 379 -26.82 3.40 6.69
C SER A 379 -26.69 4.87 7.14
N ASN A 380 -25.72 5.20 7.99
CA ASN A 380 -25.45 6.55 8.47
C ASN A 380 -24.04 6.96 8.03
N SER A 381 -23.96 7.81 7.01
CA SER A 381 -22.70 8.46 6.62
C SER A 381 -22.18 9.34 7.74
N ASN A 382 -20.90 9.26 8.10
CA ASN A 382 -20.29 10.18 9.06
C ASN A 382 -19.71 11.41 8.37
N ALA A 383 -20.17 11.78 7.18
CA ALA A 383 -19.65 12.92 6.43
C ALA A 383 -19.60 14.22 7.28
N PHE A 384 -18.74 15.17 6.93
CA PHE A 384 -18.77 16.49 7.56
C PHE A 384 -19.98 17.30 7.13
N ASN A 385 -20.50 18.13 8.04
CA ASN A 385 -21.54 19.10 7.71
C ASN A 385 -21.10 20.13 6.65
N THR A 386 -19.84 20.55 6.72
CA THR A 386 -19.35 21.66 5.89
C THR A 386 -17.98 21.36 5.28
N LEU A 387 -17.70 22.02 4.16
CA LEU A 387 -16.35 22.03 3.59
C LEU A 387 -15.33 22.62 4.57
N PHE A 388 -15.71 23.62 5.35
CA PHE A 388 -14.81 24.22 6.34
C PHE A 388 -14.38 23.22 7.40
N ASP A 389 -15.32 22.40 7.89
CA ASP A 389 -15.07 21.34 8.85
C ASP A 389 -14.17 20.27 8.25
N ALA A 390 -14.51 19.75 7.06
CA ALA A 390 -13.67 18.78 6.37
C ALA A 390 -12.24 19.29 6.13
N TYR A 391 -12.11 20.55 5.72
CA TYR A 391 -10.83 21.16 5.37
C TYR A 391 -9.91 21.42 6.56
N ASN A 392 -10.48 21.81 7.70
CA ASN A 392 -9.69 22.23 8.87
C ASN A 392 -9.62 21.18 9.98
N TRP A 393 -10.57 20.25 10.03
CA TRP A 393 -10.60 19.24 11.09
C TRP A 393 -9.52 18.20 10.89
N TYR A 394 -9.53 17.57 9.72
CA TYR A 394 -8.35 16.87 9.26
C TYR A 394 -7.35 17.93 8.81
N PRO A 395 -6.06 17.76 9.11
CA PRO A 395 -5.04 18.53 8.43
C PRO A 395 -4.98 18.04 6.98
N ILE A 396 -5.99 18.45 6.19
CA ILE A 396 -6.18 18.02 4.81
C ILE A 396 -4.86 18.18 4.07
N TRP A 397 -4.47 17.08 3.43
CA TRP A 397 -3.17 16.93 2.81
C TRP A 397 -3.27 17.19 1.31
N ASP A 398 -2.11 17.42 0.69
CA ASP A 398 -2.03 17.44 -0.76
C ASP A 398 -2.34 16.04 -1.29
N GLY A 399 -3.33 15.94 -2.19
CA GLY A 399 -3.80 14.69 -2.76
C GLY A 399 -5.15 14.21 -2.22
N ALA A 400 -5.66 14.78 -1.12
CA ALA A 400 -6.98 14.45 -0.59
C ALA A 400 -8.12 14.79 -1.57
N GLU A 401 -9.17 13.98 -1.55
CA GLU A 401 -10.39 14.18 -2.32
C GLU A 401 -11.55 14.55 -1.39
N ILE A 402 -12.11 15.75 -1.52
CA ILE A 402 -13.31 16.14 -0.78
C ILE A 402 -14.54 15.82 -1.64
N VAL A 403 -15.34 14.87 -1.17
CA VAL A 403 -16.50 14.32 -1.86
C VAL A 403 -17.79 14.92 -1.32
N PHE A 404 -18.48 15.72 -2.12
CA PHE A 404 -19.76 16.32 -1.77
C PHE A 404 -20.92 15.43 -2.19
N MET A 405 -21.83 15.18 -1.26
CA MET A 405 -23.03 14.37 -1.50
C MET A 405 -24.20 15.22 -1.98
N SER A 406 -24.63 15.01 -3.22
CA SER A 406 -25.82 15.65 -3.78
C SER A 406 -26.95 14.64 -3.92
N TYR A 407 -27.99 14.78 -3.10
CA TYR A 407 -29.16 13.87 -3.13
C TYR A 407 -30.18 14.17 -4.23
N GLY A 408 -29.78 14.87 -5.30
CA GLY A 408 -30.72 15.34 -6.31
C GLY A 408 -31.80 16.30 -5.79
N SER A 409 -31.67 16.79 -4.54
CA SER A 409 -32.59 17.77 -3.98
C SER A 409 -32.26 19.14 -4.58
N PRO A 410 -33.24 19.85 -5.16
CA PRO A 410 -33.04 21.17 -5.76
C PRO A 410 -32.65 22.25 -4.74
N PHE A 411 -32.69 21.94 -3.44
CA PHE A 411 -32.42 22.88 -2.35
C PHE A 411 -31.13 22.60 -1.57
N SER A 412 -30.46 21.46 -1.76
CA SER A 412 -29.34 21.03 -0.89
C SER A 412 -27.95 21.06 -1.52
N ASN A 413 -27.79 21.76 -2.65
CA ASN A 413 -26.54 21.76 -3.42
C ASN A 413 -25.66 23.00 -3.19
N ASN A 414 -26.00 23.84 -2.20
CA ASN A 414 -25.22 25.02 -1.84
C ASN A 414 -24.41 24.73 -0.58
N TYR A 415 -23.08 24.70 -0.71
CA TYR A 415 -22.16 24.55 0.41
C TYR A 415 -21.52 25.91 0.71
N PRO A 416 -21.98 26.62 1.75
CA PRO A 416 -21.40 27.91 2.10
C PRO A 416 -19.94 27.71 2.52
N PHE A 417 -19.05 28.52 1.98
CA PHE A 417 -17.62 28.50 2.29
C PHE A 417 -17.00 29.86 2.03
N THR A 418 -16.34 30.42 3.04
CA THR A 418 -15.66 31.73 2.96
C THR A 418 -14.16 31.63 3.26
N GLY A 419 -13.61 30.42 3.25
CA GLY A 419 -12.20 30.16 3.55
C GLY A 419 -11.28 30.23 2.33
N ILE A 420 -9.99 29.99 2.56
CA ILE A 420 -8.99 29.83 1.51
C ILE A 420 -8.58 28.37 1.48
N LEU A 421 -8.72 27.72 0.32
CA LEU A 421 -8.14 26.41 0.05
C LEU A 421 -6.71 26.64 -0.44
N ASN A 422 -5.72 26.28 0.38
CA ASN A 422 -4.28 26.43 0.12
C ASN A 422 -3.55 25.08 -0.06
N LYS A 423 -4.32 23.99 -0.15
CA LYS A 423 -3.84 22.62 -0.44
C LYS A 423 -4.26 22.19 -1.83
N ARG A 424 -3.50 21.27 -2.42
CA ARG A 424 -3.85 20.62 -3.69
C ARG A 424 -4.83 19.49 -3.42
N ILE A 425 -6.11 19.83 -3.45
CA ILE A 425 -7.20 18.88 -3.21
C ILE A 425 -8.08 18.74 -4.45
N ARG A 426 -8.68 17.56 -4.59
CA ARG A 426 -9.70 17.31 -5.60
C ARG A 426 -11.07 17.53 -4.95
N LEU A 427 -11.92 18.33 -5.59
CA LEU A 427 -13.32 18.49 -5.18
C LEU A 427 -14.20 17.66 -6.12
N VAL A 428 -14.94 16.71 -5.57
CA VAL A 428 -15.79 15.80 -6.36
C VAL A 428 -17.22 15.90 -5.88
N SER A 429 -18.17 15.89 -6.81
CA SER A 429 -19.59 15.87 -6.51
C SER A 429 -20.17 14.53 -6.91
N LYS A 430 -20.72 13.77 -5.95
CA LYS A 430 -21.46 12.53 -6.19
C LYS A 430 -22.96 12.84 -6.16
N GLY A 431 -23.67 12.57 -7.26
CA GLY A 431 -25.13 12.68 -7.35
C GLY A 431 -25.70 13.99 -7.92
N GLY A 432 -24.88 14.93 -8.40
CA GLY A 432 -25.39 16.15 -9.05
C GLY A 432 -24.37 17.28 -9.17
N ALA A 433 -24.85 18.48 -9.49
CA ALA A 433 -24.03 19.70 -9.50
C ALA A 433 -24.15 20.42 -8.14
N ILE A 434 -23.02 20.85 -7.60
CA ILE A 434 -22.94 21.65 -6.36
C ILE A 434 -22.45 23.07 -6.65
N THR A 435 -22.78 23.98 -5.74
CA THR A 435 -22.24 25.35 -5.69
C THR A 435 -21.51 25.53 -4.36
N ILE A 436 -20.26 25.98 -4.41
CA ILE A 436 -19.43 26.25 -3.24
C ILE A 436 -19.25 27.77 -3.11
N GLY A 437 -19.42 28.32 -1.91
CA GLY A 437 -19.04 29.70 -1.58
C GLY A 437 -20.05 30.80 -1.95
N LYS A 438 -21.32 30.46 -2.17
CA LYS A 438 -22.36 31.47 -2.30
C LYS A 438 -22.70 32.02 -0.92
N ASN A 439 -22.34 33.28 -0.67
CA ASN A 439 -22.91 34.05 0.44
C ASN A 439 -24.34 34.43 0.07
N ASP A 440 -25.29 34.15 0.96
CA ASP A 440 -26.63 34.75 0.90
C ASP A 440 -26.58 36.26 1.20
#